data_AF-A0A8H4NGF7-F1
#
_entry.id   AF-A0A8H4NGF7-F1
#
_cell.length_a   1.000
_cell.length_b   1.000
_cell.length_c   1.000
_cell.angle_alpha   90.00
_cell.angle_beta   90.00
_cell.angle_gamma   90.00
#
_symmetry.space_group_name_H-M   'P 1'
#
loop_
_entity.id
_entity.type
_entity.pdbx_description
1 polymer ?
#
loop_
_entity_poly.entity_id
_entity_poly.type
_entity_poly.pdbx_seq_one_letter_code
_entity_poly.pdbx_strand_id
1 'polypeptide(L)'
;MEGFVPSEDYSGTVSRYDPEQLSFAFRTIVELVRCGQGVLAGRLTRKAFLDVEAMLHVEGPLFIWNVLEIMYHMVRLGQTQLLNMLMVQLLELASNIHDAAHPVTKMLRSLQRAVCIWQKDLSLEKLQLLEQAWALNAENICRNCDSRLLLMYYRLVWDSSCIKLRMDQIDRLDKWFSTVGNKFPFRDSLFREAVLFSYPVSKATTMDATFPPKDYDIVKATCVSAIQHRNTMAFTDSNMAALVRLGQLKSRILEEIEGSPSDGSIRQLCQSHTTRFQARTMAYLMKVLIEIDLELGFDIDIATDRLRSVIAMREFGYSTTAPQVIHDLWQLEAFLRRGGHKEEAAKIRMETYRRLEEYVDQVPVDEV
;
A
#
# COMPACT_ATOMS: atom_id res chain seq x y z
N MET A 1 49.67 1.29 10.58
CA MET A 1 48.75 1.16 9.44
C MET A 1 48.10 -0.20 9.57
N GLU A 2 47.01 -0.27 10.31
CA GLU A 2 46.21 -1.48 10.48
C GLU A 2 44.90 -1.25 9.73
N GLY A 3 44.63 -2.15 8.78
CA GLY A 3 43.43 -2.14 7.96
C GLY A 3 42.24 -2.60 8.79
N PHE A 4 41.23 -1.73 8.89
CA PHE A 4 39.94 -2.05 9.46
C PHE A 4 39.17 -2.89 8.43
N VAL A 5 39.06 -4.19 8.68
CA VAL A 5 38.13 -5.09 8.00
C VAL A 5 36.79 -4.97 8.75
N PRO A 6 35.67 -4.57 8.11
CA PRO A 6 34.39 -4.61 8.78
C PRO A 6 33.95 -6.07 8.92
N SER A 7 33.79 -6.51 10.16
CA SER A 7 33.19 -7.80 10.51
C SER A 7 31.72 -7.84 10.07
N GLU A 8 31.41 -8.69 9.10
CA GLU A 8 30.06 -9.18 8.83
C GLU A 8 29.65 -10.11 9.98
N ASP A 9 28.89 -9.59 10.95
CA ASP A 9 28.02 -10.41 11.80
C ASP A 9 26.96 -9.52 12.44
N TYR A 10 25.87 -9.29 11.70
CA TYR A 10 24.57 -8.90 12.25
C TYR A 10 23.52 -9.87 11.68
N SER A 11 23.45 -11.05 12.28
CA SER A 11 22.40 -12.05 12.08
C SER A 11 21.15 -11.75 12.91
N GLY A 12 20.77 -10.47 12.99
CA GLY A 12 19.45 -10.06 13.45
C GLY A 12 18.49 -10.12 12.28
N THR A 13 17.43 -10.92 12.37
CA THR A 13 16.32 -10.91 11.42
C THR A 13 15.52 -9.62 11.63
N VAL A 14 16.09 -8.48 11.22
CA VAL A 14 15.38 -7.21 11.18
C VAL A 14 14.26 -7.39 10.17
N SER A 15 13.03 -7.54 10.67
CA SER A 15 11.81 -7.52 9.88
C SER A 15 11.72 -6.17 9.18
N ARG A 16 12.29 -6.07 7.97
CA ARG A 16 12.29 -4.83 7.20
C ARG A 16 10.87 -4.49 6.79
N TYR A 17 10.42 -3.36 7.29
CA TYR A 17 9.15 -2.68 7.10
C TYR A 17 8.64 -2.64 5.63
N ASP A 18 7.34 -2.90 5.44
CA ASP A 18 6.64 -2.68 4.18
C ASP A 18 5.72 -1.44 4.27
N PRO A 19 6.05 -0.34 3.56
CA PRO A 19 5.28 0.90 3.57
C PRO A 19 3.83 0.75 3.15
N GLU A 20 3.53 -0.22 2.28
CA GLU A 20 2.17 -0.46 1.81
C GLU A 20 1.30 -1.10 2.91
N GLN A 21 1.90 -1.84 3.84
CA GLN A 21 1.16 -2.50 4.92
C GLN A 21 0.70 -1.53 6.00
N LEU A 22 1.46 -0.45 6.24
CA LEU A 22 1.21 0.46 7.35
C LEU A 22 -0.12 1.21 7.23
N SER A 23 -0.40 1.79 6.07
CA SER A 23 -1.67 2.49 5.81
C SER A 23 -2.86 1.54 6.04
N PHE A 24 -2.76 0.30 5.56
CA PHE A 24 -3.80 -0.72 5.78
C PHE A 24 -3.89 -1.21 7.23
N ALA A 25 -2.78 -1.28 7.96
CA ALA A 25 -2.78 -1.61 9.38
C ALA A 25 -3.56 -0.55 10.18
N PHE A 26 -3.33 0.75 9.93
CA PHE A 26 -4.10 1.82 10.58
C PHE A 26 -5.58 1.84 10.19
N ARG A 27 -5.91 1.62 8.91
CA ARG A 27 -7.32 1.44 8.50
C ARG A 27 -7.96 0.28 9.26
N THR A 28 -7.25 -0.83 9.40
CA THR A 28 -7.70 -2.01 10.14
C THR A 28 -7.90 -1.71 11.63
N ILE A 29 -6.98 -0.96 12.27
CA ILE A 29 -7.12 -0.54 13.66
C ILE A 29 -8.44 0.23 13.87
N VAL A 30 -8.75 1.20 13.01
CA VAL A 30 -9.98 1.98 13.16
C VAL A 30 -11.23 1.10 13.00
N GLU A 31 -11.22 0.18 12.04
CA GLU A 31 -12.33 -0.77 11.87
C GLU A 31 -12.51 -1.71 13.07
N LEU A 32 -11.41 -2.19 13.67
CA LEU A 32 -11.45 -3.01 14.88
C LEU A 32 -12.02 -2.26 16.07
N VAL A 33 -11.63 -0.98 16.26
CA VAL A 33 -12.21 -0.12 17.29
C VAL A 33 -13.72 0.03 17.08
N ARG A 34 -14.16 0.26 15.84
CA ARG A 34 -15.58 0.38 15.48
C ARG A 34 -16.36 -0.91 15.75
N CYS A 35 -15.73 -2.06 15.56
CA CYS A 35 -16.34 -3.37 15.80
C CYS A 35 -16.26 -3.84 17.27
N GLY A 36 -15.76 -3.01 18.18
CA GLY A 36 -15.61 -3.35 19.60
C GLY A 36 -14.46 -4.32 19.90
N GLN A 37 -13.55 -4.56 18.95
CA GLN A 37 -12.41 -5.47 19.07
C GLN A 37 -11.19 -4.75 19.65
N GLY A 38 -11.36 -4.11 20.81
CA GLY A 38 -10.36 -3.20 21.40
C GLY A 38 -9.01 -3.86 21.70
N VAL A 39 -9.00 -5.12 22.12
CA VAL A 39 -7.75 -5.86 22.41
C VAL A 39 -6.92 -6.06 21.14
N LEU A 40 -7.56 -6.52 20.07
CA LEU A 40 -6.90 -6.76 18.79
C LEU A 40 -6.46 -5.43 18.14
N ALA A 41 -7.30 -4.40 18.25
CA ALA A 41 -6.95 -3.04 17.83
C ALA A 41 -5.70 -2.53 18.57
N GLY A 42 -5.62 -2.72 19.90
CA GLY A 42 -4.48 -2.30 20.71
C GLY A 42 -3.19 -3.02 20.35
N ARG A 43 -3.25 -4.35 20.16
CA ARG A 43 -2.08 -5.15 19.75
C ARG A 43 -1.60 -4.76 18.34
N LEU A 44 -2.52 -4.59 17.38
CA LEU A 44 -2.16 -4.13 16.03
C LEU A 44 -1.62 -2.69 16.04
N THR A 45 -2.16 -1.83 16.90
CA THR A 45 -1.65 -0.47 17.11
C THR A 45 -0.20 -0.49 17.54
N ARG A 46 0.16 -1.33 18.52
CA ARG A 46 1.55 -1.49 18.96
C ARG A 46 2.46 -1.91 17.80
N LYS A 47 2.06 -2.90 17.00
CA LYS A 47 2.80 -3.33 15.80
C LYS A 47 3.00 -2.19 14.80
N ALA A 48 1.92 -1.49 14.45
CA ALA A 48 1.96 -0.39 13.50
C ALA A 48 2.85 0.78 13.98
N PHE A 49 2.94 1.03 15.28
CA PHE A 49 3.86 2.03 15.83
C PHE A 49 5.34 1.63 15.72
N LEU A 50 5.68 0.35 15.89
CA LEU A 50 7.04 -0.15 15.62
C LEU A 50 7.40 0.00 14.13
N ASP A 51 6.45 -0.32 13.26
CA ASP A 51 6.60 -0.18 11.81
C ASP A 51 6.82 1.31 11.39
N VAL A 52 6.14 2.24 12.04
CA VAL A 52 6.34 3.71 11.86
C VAL A 52 7.76 4.14 12.20
N GLU A 53 8.33 3.63 13.29
CA GLU A 53 9.69 3.95 13.71
C GLU A 53 10.70 3.48 12.67
N ALA A 54 10.56 2.26 12.17
CA ALA A 54 11.38 1.74 11.08
C ALA A 54 11.26 2.61 9.81
N MET A 55 10.04 3.05 9.47
CA MET A 55 9.80 3.89 8.29
C MET A 55 10.54 5.22 8.32
N LEU A 56 10.57 5.86 9.48
CA LEU A 56 11.17 7.18 9.67
C LEU A 56 12.67 7.18 9.34
N HIS A 57 13.33 6.02 9.44
CA HIS A 57 14.75 5.84 9.13
C HIS A 57 15.04 5.65 7.63
N VAL A 58 14.06 5.22 6.83
CA VAL A 58 14.31 4.74 5.46
C VAL A 58 14.12 5.84 4.42
N GLU A 59 12.96 6.51 4.38
CA GLU A 59 12.63 7.47 3.32
C GLU A 59 11.65 8.58 3.77
N GLY A 60 12.14 9.81 3.93
CA GLY A 60 11.34 10.97 4.33
C GLY A 60 10.09 11.24 3.46
N PRO A 61 10.17 11.23 2.12
CA PRO A 61 9.00 11.51 1.28
C PRO A 61 7.91 10.43 1.38
N LEU A 62 8.31 9.15 1.48
CA LEU A 62 7.39 8.03 1.63
C LEU A 62 6.67 8.05 2.98
N PHE A 63 7.45 8.36 4.03
CA PHE A 63 6.94 8.59 5.38
C PHE A 63 5.86 9.66 5.40
N ILE A 64 6.14 10.82 4.80
CA ILE A 64 5.19 11.94 4.76
C ILE A 64 3.85 11.52 4.14
N TRP A 65 3.85 10.79 3.03
CA TRP A 65 2.59 10.35 2.42
C TRP A 65 1.80 9.39 3.28
N ASN A 66 2.45 8.36 3.82
CA ASN A 66 1.75 7.38 4.64
C ASN A 66 1.14 8.04 5.87
N VAL A 67 1.90 8.90 6.55
CA VAL A 67 1.41 9.66 7.70
C VAL A 67 0.22 10.53 7.32
N LEU A 68 0.30 11.30 6.24
CA LEU A 68 -0.81 12.17 5.81
C LEU A 68 -2.07 11.36 5.46
N GLU A 69 -1.92 10.20 4.81
CA GLU A 69 -3.06 9.34 4.49
C GLU A 69 -3.67 8.74 5.77
N ILE A 70 -2.85 8.22 6.68
CA ILE A 70 -3.29 7.68 7.98
C ILE A 70 -4.05 8.76 8.76
N MET A 71 -3.50 9.98 8.84
CA MET A 71 -4.14 11.12 9.49
C MET A 71 -5.48 11.45 8.83
N TYR A 72 -5.56 11.44 7.50
CA TYR A 72 -6.79 11.68 6.75
C TYR A 72 -7.87 10.65 7.09
N HIS A 73 -7.52 9.36 7.11
CA HIS A 73 -8.43 8.29 7.52
C HIS A 73 -8.94 8.49 8.95
N MET A 74 -8.04 8.83 9.89
CA MET A 74 -8.42 9.07 11.29
C MET A 74 -9.37 10.27 11.44
N VAL A 75 -9.10 11.37 10.72
CA VAL A 75 -9.99 12.54 10.71
C VAL A 75 -11.36 12.19 10.12
N ARG A 76 -11.37 11.49 8.96
CA ARG A 76 -12.61 11.07 8.28
C ARG A 76 -13.50 10.20 9.17
N LEU A 77 -12.89 9.36 10.00
CA LEU A 77 -13.57 8.44 10.92
C LEU A 77 -13.77 9.02 12.33
N GLY A 78 -13.45 10.30 12.55
CA GLY A 78 -13.64 10.98 13.82
C GLY A 78 -12.70 10.55 14.96
N GLN A 79 -11.62 9.81 14.66
CA GLN A 79 -10.69 9.23 15.63
C GLN A 79 -9.64 10.24 16.12
N THR A 80 -10.10 11.33 16.73
CA THR A 80 -9.25 12.45 17.19
C THR A 80 -8.24 12.07 18.28
N GLN A 81 -8.60 11.16 19.18
CA GLN A 81 -7.68 10.67 20.22
C GLN A 81 -6.52 9.88 19.63
N LEU A 82 -6.81 8.96 18.71
CA LEU A 82 -5.79 8.17 18.03
C LEU A 82 -4.86 9.05 17.18
N LEU A 83 -5.44 10.04 16.49
CA LEU A 83 -4.68 11.06 15.76
C LEU A 83 -3.71 11.82 16.68
N ASN A 84 -4.16 12.25 17.86
CA ASN A 84 -3.31 12.97 18.81
C ASN A 84 -2.18 12.08 19.35
N MET A 85 -2.47 10.82 19.70
CA MET A 85 -1.46 9.87 20.15
C MET A 85 -0.41 9.62 19.06
N LEU A 86 -0.84 9.41 17.81
CA LEU A 86 0.05 9.28 16.66
C LEU A 86 0.94 10.52 16.50
N MET A 87 0.35 11.72 16.54
CA MET A 87 1.10 12.97 16.35
C MET A 87 2.16 13.22 17.43
N VAL A 88 1.85 12.91 18.70
CA VAL A 88 2.83 13.04 19.79
C VAL A 88 4.00 12.08 19.57
N GLN A 89 3.70 10.81 19.30
CA GLN A 89 4.72 9.79 19.08
C GLN A 89 5.62 10.10 17.88
N LEU A 90 5.02 10.49 16.75
CA LEU A 90 5.76 10.84 15.53
C LEU A 90 6.72 12.01 15.77
N LEU A 91 6.31 13.00 16.56
CA LEU A 91 7.15 14.16 16.86
C LEU A 91 8.29 13.84 17.81
N GLU A 92 8.05 13.00 18.81
CA GLU A 92 9.08 12.52 19.72
C GLU A 92 10.12 11.71 18.94
N LEU A 93 9.68 10.72 18.17
CA LEU A 93 10.56 9.92 17.30
C LEU A 93 11.36 10.79 16.32
N ALA A 94 10.70 11.70 15.60
CA ALA A 94 11.38 12.58 14.64
C ALA A 94 12.35 13.57 15.29
N SER A 95 12.11 13.99 16.54
CA SER A 95 13.03 14.86 17.27
C SER A 95 14.23 14.10 17.83
N ASN A 96 14.09 12.80 18.08
CA ASN A 96 15.19 11.94 18.52
C ASN A 96 16.10 11.52 17.36
N ILE A 97 15.53 11.32 16.17
CA ILE A 97 16.26 10.82 14.98
C ILE A 97 16.84 11.96 14.14
N HIS A 98 16.14 13.09 14.04
CA HIS A 98 16.52 14.19 13.15
C HIS A 98 16.63 15.53 13.86
N ASP A 99 17.50 16.40 13.34
CA ASP A 99 17.61 17.78 13.79
C ASP A 99 16.29 18.54 13.67
N ALA A 100 16.12 19.54 14.54
CA ALA A 100 14.97 20.43 14.53
C ALA A 100 14.74 21.17 13.19
N ALA A 101 15.79 21.29 12.35
CA ALA A 101 15.74 21.92 11.04
C ALA A 101 15.28 20.97 9.91
N HIS A 102 15.25 19.66 10.16
CA HIS A 102 14.94 18.63 9.17
C HIS A 102 13.50 18.79 8.61
N PRO A 103 13.27 18.56 7.30
CA PRO A 103 11.96 18.78 6.68
C PRO A 103 10.82 17.98 7.33
N VAL A 104 11.07 16.72 7.70
CA VAL A 104 10.07 15.86 8.34
C VAL A 104 9.66 16.43 9.71
N THR A 105 10.63 16.80 10.54
CA THR A 105 10.39 17.38 11.87
C THR A 105 9.65 18.72 11.77
N LYS A 106 10.02 19.58 10.80
CA LYS A 106 9.31 20.85 10.53
C LYS A 106 7.85 20.61 10.10
N MET A 107 7.63 19.66 9.20
CA MET A 107 6.29 19.31 8.74
C MET A 107 5.43 18.79 9.90
N LEU A 108 5.92 17.81 10.67
CA LEU A 108 5.18 17.24 11.80
C LEU A 108 4.83 18.30 12.85
N ARG A 109 5.74 19.25 13.15
CA ARG A 109 5.43 20.35 14.08
C ARG A 109 4.37 21.28 13.53
N SER A 110 4.42 21.56 12.23
CA SER A 110 3.43 22.41 11.56
C SER A 110 2.06 21.75 11.54
N LEU A 111 2.02 20.44 11.26
CA LEU A 111 0.81 19.62 11.33
C LEU A 111 0.28 19.54 12.77
N GLN A 112 1.13 19.33 13.77
CA GLN A 112 0.68 19.30 15.17
C GLN A 112 0.08 20.64 15.58
N ARG A 113 0.69 21.78 15.20
CA ARG A 113 0.11 23.09 15.45
C ARG A 113 -1.26 23.24 14.78
N ALA A 114 -1.38 22.81 13.52
CA ALA A 114 -2.67 22.80 12.84
C ALA A 114 -3.70 21.92 13.59
N VAL A 115 -3.30 20.70 13.97
CA VAL A 115 -4.14 19.72 14.68
C VAL A 115 -4.54 20.17 16.09
N CYS A 116 -3.66 20.81 16.85
CA CYS A 116 -3.94 21.31 18.19
C CYS A 116 -4.88 22.52 18.19
N ILE A 117 -4.85 23.34 17.12
CA ILE A 117 -5.77 24.47 16.95
C ILE A 117 -7.18 23.99 16.56
N TRP A 118 -7.30 22.75 16.07
CA TRP A 118 -8.54 22.21 15.56
C TRP A 118 -9.53 21.80 16.66
N GLN A 119 -10.59 22.59 16.86
CA GLN A 119 -11.77 22.22 17.65
C GLN A 119 -12.45 20.93 17.12
N LYS A 120 -13.27 20.29 17.97
CA LYS A 120 -13.90 18.99 17.70
C LYS A 120 -14.73 18.92 16.40
N ASP A 121 -15.26 20.05 15.91
CA ASP A 121 -16.37 20.04 14.94
C ASP A 121 -16.01 20.37 13.47
N LEU A 122 -14.79 20.82 13.16
CA LEU A 122 -14.41 21.25 11.80
C LEU A 122 -13.74 20.13 10.98
N SER A 123 -14.38 18.97 10.81
CA SER A 123 -13.76 17.82 10.11
C SER A 123 -13.41 18.08 8.64
N LEU A 124 -14.20 18.87 7.92
CA LEU A 124 -14.00 19.12 6.48
C LEU A 124 -12.74 19.95 6.17
N GLU A 125 -12.50 21.02 6.92
CA GLU A 125 -11.31 21.87 6.74
C GLU A 125 -10.02 21.09 7.01
N LYS A 126 -10.06 20.16 7.97
CA LYS A 126 -8.94 19.26 8.30
C LYS A 126 -8.62 18.33 7.13
N LEU A 127 -9.65 17.73 6.54
CA LEU A 127 -9.51 16.85 5.38
C LEU A 127 -8.91 17.63 4.19
N GLN A 128 -9.39 18.84 3.93
CA GLN A 128 -8.86 19.69 2.86
C GLN A 128 -7.39 20.07 3.08
N LEU A 129 -6.98 20.39 4.31
CA LEU A 129 -5.56 20.69 4.59
C LEU A 129 -4.68 19.46 4.37
N LEU A 130 -5.12 18.29 4.83
CA LEU A 130 -4.39 17.02 4.65
C LEU A 130 -4.28 16.65 3.16
N GLU A 131 -5.35 16.83 2.38
CA GLU A 131 -5.34 16.67 0.91
C GLU A 131 -4.36 17.63 0.25
N GLN A 132 -4.35 18.91 0.65
CA GLN A 132 -3.41 19.90 0.12
C GLN A 132 -1.96 19.56 0.45
N ALA A 133 -1.68 19.19 1.71
CA ALA A 133 -0.35 18.79 2.14
C ALA A 133 0.14 17.55 1.37
N TRP A 134 -0.75 16.59 1.16
CA TRP A 134 -0.46 15.36 0.42
C TRP A 134 -0.17 15.68 -1.06
N ALA A 135 -1.01 16.52 -1.69
CA ALA A 135 -0.85 16.94 -3.08
C ALA A 135 0.44 17.75 -3.30
N LEU A 136 0.84 18.58 -2.34
CA LEU A 136 2.10 19.32 -2.37
C LEU A 136 3.31 18.40 -2.23
N ASN A 137 3.24 17.37 -1.37
CA ASN A 137 4.29 16.37 -1.30
C ASN A 137 4.41 15.64 -2.63
N ALA A 138 3.28 15.13 -3.17
CA ALA A 138 3.24 14.47 -4.48
C ALA A 138 3.84 15.35 -5.59
N GLU A 139 3.49 16.64 -5.63
CA GLU A 139 4.06 17.62 -6.56
C GLU A 139 5.58 17.71 -6.48
N ASN A 140 6.14 17.79 -5.26
CA ASN A 140 7.59 17.88 -5.07
C ASN A 140 8.32 16.64 -5.58
N ILE A 141 7.76 15.44 -5.37
CA ILE A 141 8.34 14.21 -5.91
C ILE A 141 8.17 14.14 -7.44
N CYS A 142 7.02 14.53 -7.99
CA CYS A 142 6.77 14.55 -9.43
C CYS A 142 7.60 15.61 -10.19
N ARG A 143 8.11 16.67 -9.54
CA ARG A 143 8.97 17.67 -10.19
C ARG A 143 10.31 17.12 -10.64
N ASN A 144 10.84 16.12 -9.92
CA ASN A 144 12.19 15.62 -10.15
C ASN A 144 12.25 14.36 -11.02
N CYS A 145 11.11 13.67 -11.23
CA CYS A 145 10.91 12.54 -12.15
C CYS A 145 12.18 11.70 -12.41
N ASP A 146 12.73 11.11 -11.35
CA ASP A 146 14.02 10.42 -11.36
C ASP A 146 13.82 8.90 -11.46
N SER A 147 14.42 8.25 -12.46
CA SER A 147 14.28 6.80 -12.66
C SER A 147 14.85 5.97 -11.51
N ARG A 148 15.72 6.54 -10.67
CA ARG A 148 16.22 5.89 -9.44
C ARG A 148 15.13 5.79 -8.36
N LEU A 149 14.14 6.69 -8.40
CA LEU A 149 13.02 6.70 -7.46
C LEU A 149 11.79 5.94 -8.01
N LEU A 150 11.95 5.20 -9.12
CA LEU A 150 10.86 4.48 -9.80
C LEU A 150 10.05 3.58 -8.86
N LEU A 151 10.72 2.91 -7.93
CA LEU A 151 10.08 2.12 -6.90
C LEU A 151 9.22 2.97 -5.93
N MET A 152 9.71 4.13 -5.52
CA MET A 152 8.94 5.05 -4.69
C MET A 152 7.71 5.54 -5.47
N TYR A 153 7.85 5.84 -6.76
CA TYR A 153 6.72 6.20 -7.63
C TYR A 153 5.72 5.05 -7.78
N TYR A 154 6.17 3.80 -7.83
CA TYR A 154 5.26 2.65 -7.79
C TYR A 154 4.46 2.64 -6.49
N ARG A 155 5.13 2.61 -5.33
CA ARG A 155 4.49 2.61 -4.01
C ARG A 155 3.49 3.78 -3.83
N LEU A 156 3.88 4.95 -4.32
CA LEU A 156 3.11 6.20 -4.36
C LEU A 156 1.76 6.11 -5.06
N VAL A 157 1.80 5.60 -6.29
CA VAL A 157 0.69 5.56 -7.23
C VAL A 157 -0.27 4.45 -6.82
N TRP A 158 0.12 3.58 -5.86
CA TRP A 158 -0.37 2.22 -5.84
C TRP A 158 -1.54 1.85 -4.95
N ASP A 159 -1.66 2.38 -3.74
CA ASP A 159 -2.67 1.89 -2.79
C ASP A 159 -3.23 3.00 -1.86
N SER A 160 -2.93 4.27 -2.16
CA SER A 160 -3.63 5.40 -1.54
C SER A 160 -5.08 5.36 -2.00
N SER A 161 -5.98 5.01 -1.09
CA SER A 161 -7.42 4.93 -1.37
C SER A 161 -8.16 6.18 -0.91
N CYS A 162 -7.52 7.01 -0.07
CA CYS A 162 -8.16 8.19 0.48
C CYS A 162 -7.84 9.47 -0.26
N ILE A 163 -6.57 9.71 -0.59
CA ILE A 163 -6.16 10.94 -1.26
C ILE A 163 -5.69 10.56 -2.67
N LYS A 164 -6.39 11.08 -3.67
CA LYS A 164 -6.13 10.81 -5.09
C LYS A 164 -5.15 11.84 -5.66
N LEU A 165 -4.33 11.41 -6.63
CA LEU A 165 -3.53 12.33 -7.44
C LEU A 165 -4.45 13.22 -8.28
N ARG A 166 -4.05 14.48 -8.47
CA ARG A 166 -4.77 15.37 -9.39
C ARG A 166 -4.48 14.99 -10.84
N MET A 167 -5.40 15.30 -11.74
CA MET A 167 -5.27 14.97 -13.17
C MET A 167 -3.97 15.50 -13.79
N ASP A 168 -3.57 16.73 -13.46
CA ASP A 168 -2.31 17.33 -13.94
C ASP A 168 -1.05 16.58 -13.47
N GLN A 169 -1.12 15.92 -12.31
CA GLN A 169 -0.05 15.08 -11.77
C GLN A 169 -0.05 13.72 -12.46
N ILE A 170 -1.23 13.13 -12.70
CA ILE A 170 -1.38 11.87 -13.43
C ILE A 170 -0.84 12.00 -14.86
N ASP A 171 -1.18 13.07 -15.57
CA ASP A 171 -0.72 13.31 -16.95
C ASP A 171 0.80 13.47 -17.04
N ARG A 172 1.40 14.18 -16.08
CA ARG A 172 2.86 14.34 -15.98
C ARG A 172 3.55 13.01 -15.72
N LEU A 173 3.01 12.22 -14.79
CA LEU A 173 3.51 10.88 -14.50
C LEU A 173 3.37 9.96 -15.71
N ASP A 174 2.23 9.97 -16.42
CA ASP A 174 2.03 9.14 -17.63
C ASP A 174 3.02 9.48 -18.74
N LYS A 175 3.26 10.77 -18.97
CA LYS A 175 4.27 11.22 -19.93
C LYS A 175 5.67 10.73 -19.54
N TRP A 176 6.05 10.85 -18.28
CA TRP A 176 7.35 10.37 -17.79
C TRP A 176 7.45 8.84 -17.80
N PHE A 177 6.43 8.13 -17.34
CA PHE A 177 6.37 6.68 -17.42
C PHE A 177 6.47 6.21 -18.86
N SER A 178 6.02 6.96 -19.87
CA SER A 178 6.23 6.58 -21.26
C SER A 178 7.69 6.68 -21.71
N THR A 179 8.55 7.48 -21.06
CA THR A 179 9.95 7.68 -21.44
C THR A 179 10.95 6.80 -20.68
N VAL A 180 10.53 6.21 -19.55
CA VAL A 180 11.40 5.33 -18.74
C VAL A 180 11.67 4.01 -19.49
N GLY A 181 12.88 3.81 -20.01
CA GLY A 181 13.21 2.60 -20.78
C GLY A 181 13.18 1.29 -19.97
N ASN A 182 13.56 1.32 -18.69
CA ASN A 182 13.51 0.15 -17.81
C ASN A 182 12.55 0.38 -16.64
N LYS A 183 11.41 -0.30 -16.66
CA LYS A 183 10.39 -0.27 -15.59
C LYS A 183 10.81 -1.07 -14.35
N PHE A 184 11.82 -1.92 -14.48
CA PHE A 184 12.29 -2.80 -13.42
C PHE A 184 13.80 -2.67 -13.28
N PRO A 185 14.30 -1.78 -12.41
CA PRO A 185 15.73 -1.59 -12.23
C PRO A 185 16.32 -2.75 -11.41
N PHE A 186 16.29 -3.99 -11.92
CA PHE A 186 16.82 -5.18 -11.24
C PHE A 186 18.32 -5.10 -10.92
N ARG A 187 19.05 -4.17 -11.53
CA ARG A 187 20.47 -3.92 -11.19
C ARG A 187 20.63 -2.99 -9.99
N ASP A 188 19.56 -2.32 -9.59
CA ASP A 188 19.52 -1.47 -8.41
C ASP A 188 19.36 -2.35 -7.16
N SER A 189 20.32 -2.26 -6.25
CA SER A 189 20.28 -2.96 -4.98
C SER A 189 19.03 -2.57 -4.21
N LEU A 190 18.61 -1.30 -4.19
CA LEU A 190 17.42 -0.84 -3.47
C LEU A 190 16.14 -1.44 -4.05
N PHE A 191 16.06 -1.62 -5.37
CA PHE A 191 14.93 -2.31 -5.99
C PHE A 191 14.91 -3.79 -5.62
N ARG A 192 16.07 -4.46 -5.65
CA ARG A 192 16.18 -5.83 -5.15
C ARG A 192 15.77 -5.89 -3.69
N GLU A 193 16.31 -5.03 -2.84
CA GLU A 193 15.98 -5.00 -1.43
C GLU A 193 14.47 -4.78 -1.22
N ALA A 194 13.87 -3.78 -1.85
CA ALA A 194 12.44 -3.51 -1.68
C ALA A 194 11.52 -4.62 -2.21
N VAL A 195 11.87 -5.22 -3.34
CA VAL A 195 11.12 -6.33 -3.92
C VAL A 195 11.41 -7.64 -3.20
N LEU A 196 12.61 -7.88 -2.67
CA LEU A 196 13.00 -9.11 -1.96
C LEU A 196 12.58 -9.09 -0.48
N PHE A 197 12.68 -7.95 0.22
CA PHE A 197 12.40 -7.83 1.66
C PHE A 197 10.93 -7.62 2.01
N SER A 198 10.08 -7.26 1.04
CA SER A 198 8.61 -7.34 1.23
C SER A 198 8.11 -8.80 1.41
N TYR A 199 9.02 -9.77 1.38
CA TYR A 199 8.76 -11.19 1.62
C TYR A 199 9.66 -11.67 2.76
N PRO A 200 9.18 -11.71 4.01
CA PRO A 200 9.71 -12.73 4.89
C PRO A 200 9.33 -14.05 4.21
N VAL A 201 10.33 -14.85 3.83
CA VAL A 201 10.14 -16.29 3.63
C VAL A 201 9.75 -16.83 5.01
N SER A 202 8.51 -16.59 5.40
CA SER A 202 7.89 -17.25 6.53
C SER A 202 8.01 -18.73 6.23
N LYS A 203 8.63 -19.46 7.15
CA LYS A 203 8.84 -20.92 7.08
C LYS A 203 7.53 -21.74 7.02
N ALA A 204 6.38 -21.09 6.82
CA ALA A 204 5.05 -21.67 6.82
C ALA A 204 4.26 -21.41 5.51
N THR A 205 4.90 -21.06 4.40
CA THR A 205 4.20 -21.13 3.11
C THR A 205 4.03 -22.60 2.70
N THR A 206 2.79 -23.09 2.81
CA THR A 206 2.31 -24.27 2.10
C THR A 206 2.76 -24.19 0.63
N MET A 207 3.13 -25.33 0.04
CA MET A 207 3.71 -25.45 -1.32
C MET A 207 2.94 -24.69 -2.43
N ASP A 208 1.68 -24.32 -2.19
CA ASP A 208 0.80 -23.56 -3.08
C ASP A 208 1.19 -22.07 -3.29
N ALA A 209 1.92 -21.43 -2.37
CA ALA A 209 2.31 -20.01 -2.50
C ALA A 209 3.52 -19.76 -3.44
N THR A 210 4.03 -20.84 -4.06
CA THR A 210 5.22 -20.80 -4.91
C THR A 210 4.87 -20.48 -6.36
N PHE A 211 3.64 -20.76 -6.79
CA PHE A 211 3.18 -20.62 -8.17
C PHE A 211 2.10 -19.54 -8.30
N PRO A 212 2.08 -18.81 -9.43
CA PRO A 212 0.99 -17.86 -9.69
C PRO A 212 -0.36 -18.60 -9.79
N PRO A 213 -1.48 -17.91 -9.52
CA PRO A 213 -2.82 -18.47 -9.70
C PRO A 213 -3.02 -19.05 -11.11
N LYS A 214 -3.83 -20.10 -11.25
CA LYS A 214 -4.00 -20.87 -12.51
C LYS A 214 -4.35 -19.99 -13.72
N ASP A 215 -5.14 -18.94 -13.51
CA ASP A 215 -5.62 -18.05 -14.58
C ASP A 215 -4.81 -16.74 -14.68
N TYR A 216 -3.60 -16.70 -14.11
CA TYR A 216 -2.81 -15.46 -13.98
C TYR A 216 -2.65 -14.70 -15.30
N ASP A 217 -2.21 -15.37 -16.38
CA ASP A 217 -1.97 -14.72 -17.67
C ASP A 217 -3.27 -14.24 -18.33
N ILE A 218 -4.34 -15.01 -18.18
CA ILE A 218 -5.67 -14.64 -18.68
C ILE A 218 -6.16 -13.39 -17.94
N VAL A 219 -6.10 -13.41 -16.61
CA VAL A 219 -6.50 -12.27 -15.76
C VAL A 219 -5.66 -11.04 -16.09
N LYS A 220 -4.35 -11.21 -16.30
CA LYS A 220 -3.44 -10.11 -16.69
C LYS A 220 -3.91 -9.46 -17.99
N ALA A 221 -4.11 -10.26 -19.03
CA ALA A 221 -4.56 -9.76 -20.34
C ALA A 221 -5.94 -9.09 -20.26
N THR A 222 -6.90 -9.71 -19.56
CA THR A 222 -8.25 -9.17 -19.39
C THR A 222 -8.25 -7.85 -18.62
N CYS A 223 -7.48 -7.73 -17.53
CA CYS A 223 -7.41 -6.49 -16.75
C CYS A 223 -6.85 -5.33 -17.56
N VAL A 224 -5.75 -5.57 -18.30
CA VAL A 224 -5.12 -4.55 -19.14
C VAL A 224 -6.09 -4.10 -20.24
N SER A 225 -6.69 -5.05 -20.96
CA SER A 225 -7.66 -4.75 -22.02
C SER A 225 -8.89 -4.01 -21.50
N ALA A 226 -9.43 -4.41 -20.34
CA ALA A 226 -10.58 -3.77 -19.73
C ALA A 226 -10.27 -2.31 -19.34
N ILE A 227 -9.14 -2.05 -18.69
CA ILE A 227 -8.72 -0.68 -18.32
C ILE A 227 -8.51 0.19 -19.56
N GLN A 228 -7.83 -0.34 -20.59
CA GLN A 228 -7.63 0.37 -21.86
C GLN A 228 -8.97 0.74 -22.51
N HIS A 229 -9.94 -0.19 -22.50
CA HIS A 229 -11.28 0.07 -23.00
C HIS A 229 -12.02 1.11 -22.15
N ARG A 230 -11.97 1.04 -20.81
CA ARG A 230 -12.58 2.06 -19.94
C ARG A 230 -11.97 3.45 -20.19
N ASN A 231 -10.68 3.54 -20.52
CA ASN A 231 -10.01 4.81 -20.79
C ASN A 231 -10.49 5.51 -22.08
N THR A 232 -11.21 4.81 -22.98
CA THR A 232 -11.85 5.44 -24.14
C THR A 232 -13.27 5.95 -23.86
N MET A 233 -13.83 5.62 -22.69
CA MET A 233 -15.16 6.06 -22.28
C MET A 233 -15.12 7.49 -21.70
N ALA A 234 -16.21 8.23 -21.88
CA ALA A 234 -16.37 9.54 -21.26
C ALA A 234 -17.04 9.37 -19.89
N PHE A 235 -16.35 9.78 -18.83
CA PHE A 235 -16.90 9.84 -17.47
C PHE A 235 -17.29 11.27 -17.14
N THR A 236 -18.51 11.47 -16.63
CA THR A 236 -18.96 12.76 -16.10
C THR A 236 -18.35 13.06 -14.73
N ASP A 237 -18.07 12.01 -13.94
CA ASP A 237 -17.36 12.13 -12.68
C ASP A 237 -15.84 12.21 -12.89
N SER A 238 -15.28 13.35 -12.48
CA SER A 238 -13.84 13.60 -12.45
C SER A 238 -13.05 12.57 -11.65
N ASN A 239 -13.63 11.97 -10.61
CA ASN A 239 -13.00 10.92 -9.82
C ASN A 239 -12.87 9.61 -10.57
N MET A 240 -13.89 9.23 -11.35
CA MET A 240 -13.86 8.02 -12.18
C MET A 240 -12.86 8.18 -13.33
N ALA A 241 -12.85 9.36 -13.96
CA ALA A 241 -11.84 9.69 -14.97
C ALA A 241 -10.41 9.57 -14.39
N ALA A 242 -10.17 10.10 -13.19
CA ALA A 242 -8.87 10.00 -12.52
C ALA A 242 -8.50 8.55 -12.18
N LEU A 243 -9.45 7.74 -11.69
CA LEU A 243 -9.24 6.33 -11.36
C LEU A 243 -8.84 5.50 -12.59
N VAL A 244 -9.56 5.69 -13.70
CA VAL A 244 -9.27 5.00 -14.96
C VAL A 244 -7.90 5.39 -15.49
N ARG A 245 -7.56 6.68 -15.46
CA ARG A 245 -6.23 7.17 -15.87
C ARG A 245 -5.12 6.62 -15.00
N LEU A 246 -5.34 6.53 -13.69
CA LEU A 246 -4.41 5.91 -12.75
C LEU A 246 -4.26 4.41 -13.01
N GLY A 247 -5.35 3.72 -13.34
CA GLY A 247 -5.35 2.32 -13.79
C GLY A 247 -4.52 2.14 -15.06
N GLN A 248 -4.70 3.01 -16.06
CA GLN A 248 -3.94 2.97 -17.31
C GLN A 248 -2.44 3.20 -17.08
N LEU A 249 -2.09 4.14 -16.19
CA LEU A 249 -0.70 4.38 -15.82
C LEU A 249 -0.05 3.11 -15.24
N LYS A 250 -0.79 2.40 -14.39
CA LYS A 250 -0.32 1.18 -13.73
C LYS A 250 -0.29 -0.03 -14.66
N SER A 251 -1.17 -0.12 -15.66
CA SER A 251 -1.15 -1.24 -16.60
C SER A 251 0.16 -1.29 -17.40
N ARG A 252 0.84 -0.15 -17.61
CA ARG A 252 2.18 -0.09 -18.24
C ARG A 252 3.26 -0.86 -17.48
N ILE A 253 3.04 -1.18 -16.21
CA ILE A 253 3.97 -1.97 -15.38
C ILE A 253 3.84 -3.47 -15.70
N LEU A 254 2.69 -3.87 -16.25
CA LEU A 254 2.41 -5.24 -16.66
C LEU A 254 2.95 -5.54 -18.07
N GLU A 255 3.31 -4.52 -18.84
CA GLU A 255 3.94 -4.64 -20.15
C GLU A 255 5.36 -5.22 -19.99
N GLU A 256 5.72 -6.21 -20.81
CA GLU A 256 7.02 -6.86 -20.77
C GLU A 256 8.11 -5.98 -21.39
N ILE A 257 9.33 -6.03 -20.84
CA ILE A 257 10.49 -5.32 -21.40
C ILE A 257 11.45 -6.32 -22.03
N GLU A 258 11.84 -6.01 -23.26
CA GLU A 258 12.93 -6.66 -24.00
C GLU A 258 14.27 -6.46 -23.27
N GLY A 259 14.93 -7.55 -22.92
CA GLY A 259 16.26 -7.54 -22.28
C GLY A 259 16.32 -8.37 -21.01
N SER A 260 16.12 -9.69 -21.14
CA SER A 260 16.33 -10.62 -20.02
C SER A 260 17.81 -10.68 -19.62
N PRO A 261 18.13 -10.84 -18.32
CA PRO A 261 19.49 -11.15 -17.89
C PRO A 261 19.93 -12.50 -18.48
N SER A 262 21.19 -12.56 -18.94
CA SER A 262 21.79 -13.72 -19.62
C SER A 262 22.10 -14.91 -18.70
N ASP A 263 21.94 -14.77 -17.39
CA ASP A 263 22.27 -15.79 -16.39
C ASP A 263 20.99 -16.48 -15.85
N GLY A 264 20.94 -17.81 -15.97
CA GLY A 264 19.74 -18.62 -15.75
C GLY A 264 19.21 -18.66 -14.31
N SER A 265 20.09 -18.62 -13.31
CA SER A 265 19.70 -18.67 -11.89
C SER A 265 19.11 -17.34 -11.41
N ILE A 266 19.78 -16.24 -11.75
CA ILE A 266 19.31 -14.86 -11.50
C ILE A 266 18.02 -14.61 -12.27
N ARG A 267 17.90 -15.13 -13.50
CA ARG A 267 16.68 -15.01 -14.31
C ARG A 267 15.46 -15.63 -13.64
N GLN A 268 15.58 -16.84 -13.07
CA GLN A 268 14.45 -17.53 -12.44
C GLN A 268 14.00 -16.84 -11.15
N LEU A 269 14.94 -16.40 -10.31
CA LEU A 269 14.63 -15.64 -9.10
C LEU A 269 13.94 -14.31 -9.47
N CYS A 270 14.54 -13.54 -10.39
CA CYS A 270 13.98 -12.27 -10.88
C CYS A 270 12.59 -12.44 -11.50
N GLN A 271 12.35 -13.52 -12.26
CA GLN A 271 11.04 -13.83 -12.82
C GLN A 271 10.00 -14.02 -11.72
N SER A 272 10.29 -14.83 -10.70
CA SER A 272 9.33 -15.09 -9.60
C SER A 272 8.93 -13.81 -8.86
N HIS A 273 9.89 -12.91 -8.60
CA HIS A 273 9.64 -11.64 -7.90
C HIS A 273 8.89 -10.63 -8.77
N THR A 274 9.21 -10.61 -10.06
CA THR A 274 8.48 -9.79 -11.05
C THR A 274 7.02 -10.21 -11.12
N THR A 275 6.75 -11.51 -11.20
CA THR A 275 5.38 -12.05 -11.26
C THR A 275 4.59 -11.69 -10.00
N ARG A 276 5.19 -11.77 -8.80
CA ARG A 276 4.50 -11.38 -7.57
C ARG A 276 4.23 -9.87 -7.50
N PHE A 277 5.18 -9.04 -7.91
CA PHE A 277 4.98 -7.58 -7.99
C PHE A 277 3.90 -7.20 -9.02
N GLN A 278 3.89 -7.87 -10.17
CA GLN A 278 2.83 -7.73 -11.17
C GLN A 278 1.47 -8.20 -10.61
N ALA A 279 1.42 -9.26 -9.79
CA ALA A 279 0.19 -9.68 -9.12
C ALA A 279 -0.39 -8.59 -8.21
N ARG A 280 0.45 -7.88 -7.44
CA ARG A 280 0.02 -6.71 -6.64
C ARG A 280 -0.58 -5.61 -7.53
N THR A 281 0.06 -5.36 -8.67
CA THR A 281 -0.42 -4.40 -9.67
C THR A 281 -1.78 -4.82 -10.23
N MET A 282 -1.93 -6.10 -10.58
CA MET A 282 -3.17 -6.68 -11.09
C MET A 282 -4.30 -6.58 -10.07
N ALA A 283 -4.04 -6.91 -8.80
CA ALA A 283 -5.01 -6.77 -7.72
C ALA A 283 -5.57 -5.34 -7.66
N TYR A 284 -4.70 -4.33 -7.76
CA TYR A 284 -5.15 -2.95 -7.83
C TYR A 284 -6.00 -2.66 -9.08
N LEU A 285 -5.56 -3.07 -10.28
CA LEU A 285 -6.33 -2.82 -11.51
C LEU A 285 -7.73 -3.44 -11.42
N MET A 286 -7.82 -4.64 -10.85
CA MET A 286 -9.09 -5.31 -10.59
C MET A 286 -9.96 -4.51 -9.62
N LYS A 287 -9.40 -3.93 -8.55
CA LYS A 287 -10.15 -3.04 -7.64
C LYS A 287 -10.68 -1.79 -8.34
N VAL A 288 -9.88 -1.14 -9.18
CA VAL A 288 -10.33 -0.01 -10.00
C VAL A 288 -11.49 -0.43 -10.90
N LEU A 289 -11.37 -1.59 -11.56
CA LEU A 289 -12.45 -2.10 -12.40
C LEU A 289 -13.70 -2.47 -11.59
N ILE A 290 -13.58 -2.97 -10.35
CA ILE A 290 -14.73 -3.20 -9.45
C ILE A 290 -15.44 -1.87 -9.17
N GLU A 291 -14.70 -0.82 -8.81
CA GLU A 291 -15.28 0.49 -8.51
C GLU A 291 -16.01 1.08 -9.71
N ILE A 292 -15.40 1.01 -10.91
CA ILE A 292 -16.02 1.47 -12.16
C ILE A 292 -17.25 0.63 -12.53
N ASP A 293 -17.14 -0.70 -12.50
CA ASP A 293 -18.24 -1.57 -12.92
C ASP A 293 -19.45 -1.41 -11.97
N LEU A 294 -19.23 -1.26 -10.65
CA LEU A 294 -20.31 -0.97 -9.71
C LEU A 294 -20.98 0.38 -10.00
N GLU A 295 -20.21 1.42 -10.31
CA GLU A 295 -20.75 2.74 -10.67
C GLU A 295 -21.56 2.68 -11.98
N LEU A 296 -21.16 1.82 -12.92
CA LEU A 296 -21.87 1.55 -14.17
C LEU A 296 -23.10 0.63 -13.98
N GLY A 297 -23.41 0.22 -12.76
CA GLY A 297 -24.59 -0.60 -12.43
C GLY A 297 -24.44 -2.09 -12.72
N PHE A 298 -23.21 -2.61 -12.80
CA PHE A 298 -22.97 -4.04 -12.92
C PHE A 298 -23.35 -4.79 -11.64
N ASP A 299 -23.65 -6.08 -11.80
CA ASP A 299 -24.06 -6.96 -10.71
C ASP A 299 -22.97 -7.06 -9.62
N ILE A 300 -23.42 -7.04 -8.37
CA ILE A 300 -22.56 -7.22 -7.19
C ILE A 300 -21.91 -8.61 -7.18
N ASP A 301 -22.53 -9.62 -7.78
CA ASP A 301 -21.96 -10.97 -7.83
C ASP A 301 -20.71 -11.01 -8.73
N ILE A 302 -20.73 -10.29 -9.86
CA ILE A 302 -19.56 -10.12 -10.74
C ILE A 302 -18.43 -9.40 -9.99
N ALA A 303 -18.79 -8.35 -9.24
CA ALA A 303 -17.84 -7.62 -8.41
C ALA A 303 -17.26 -8.49 -7.28
N THR A 304 -18.07 -9.39 -6.71
CA THR A 304 -17.68 -10.36 -5.68
C THR A 304 -16.68 -11.38 -6.23
N ASP A 305 -16.94 -11.95 -7.41
CA ASP A 305 -16.01 -12.88 -8.07
C ASP A 305 -14.68 -12.21 -8.40
N ARG A 306 -14.73 -10.96 -8.89
CA ARG A 306 -13.50 -10.21 -9.14
C ARG A 306 -12.74 -9.93 -7.85
N LEU A 307 -13.43 -9.64 -6.75
CA LEU A 307 -12.80 -9.43 -5.44
C LEU A 307 -12.12 -10.70 -4.89
N ARG A 308 -12.67 -11.89 -5.17
CA ARG A 308 -11.97 -13.16 -4.87
C ARG A 308 -10.64 -13.25 -5.64
N SER A 309 -10.64 -12.88 -6.92
CA SER A 309 -9.41 -12.83 -7.71
C SER A 309 -8.42 -11.76 -7.22
N VAL A 310 -8.91 -10.60 -6.74
CA VAL A 310 -8.07 -9.58 -6.07
C VAL A 310 -7.36 -10.20 -4.87
N ILE A 311 -8.10 -10.92 -4.01
CA ILE A 311 -7.55 -11.57 -2.82
C ILE A 311 -6.48 -12.60 -3.23
N ALA A 312 -6.76 -13.47 -4.19
CA ALA A 312 -5.79 -14.46 -4.67
C ALA A 312 -4.49 -13.80 -5.20
N MET A 313 -4.62 -12.70 -5.95
CA MET A 313 -3.46 -11.95 -6.44
C MET A 313 -2.68 -11.26 -5.32
N ARG A 314 -3.36 -10.74 -4.28
CA ARG A 314 -2.70 -10.17 -3.10
C ARG A 314 -2.06 -11.23 -2.21
N GLU A 315 -2.68 -12.39 -2.05
CA GLU A 315 -2.10 -13.51 -1.30
C GLU A 315 -0.81 -14.00 -1.97
N PHE A 316 -0.83 -14.15 -3.30
CA PHE A 316 0.37 -14.50 -4.07
C PHE A 316 1.42 -13.38 -4.08
N GLY A 317 0.96 -12.13 -4.19
CA GLY A 317 1.80 -10.94 -4.22
C GLY A 317 2.43 -10.58 -2.88
N TYR A 318 1.78 -10.85 -1.76
CA TYR A 318 2.26 -10.57 -0.40
C TYR A 318 2.33 -11.88 0.40
N SER A 319 1.43 -12.03 1.37
CA SER A 319 1.20 -13.22 2.16
C SER A 319 -0.28 -13.29 2.52
N THR A 320 -0.74 -14.46 2.95
CA THR A 320 -2.12 -14.68 3.37
C THR A 320 -2.53 -13.84 4.59
N THR A 321 -1.55 -13.45 5.42
CA THR A 321 -1.77 -12.66 6.65
C THR A 321 -1.48 -11.16 6.45
N ALA A 322 -1.19 -10.70 5.23
CA ALA A 322 -0.88 -9.28 5.00
C ALA A 322 -2.10 -8.37 5.31
N PRO A 323 -1.91 -7.16 5.88
CA PRO A 323 -3.02 -6.25 6.18
C PRO A 323 -3.90 -5.90 4.99
N GLN A 324 -3.33 -5.85 3.78
CA GLN A 324 -4.09 -5.61 2.56
C GLN A 324 -5.04 -6.77 2.25
N VAL A 325 -4.61 -8.02 2.46
CA VAL A 325 -5.45 -9.21 2.29
C VAL A 325 -6.56 -9.25 3.33
N ILE A 326 -6.24 -8.96 4.60
CA ILE A 326 -7.22 -8.87 5.69
C ILE A 326 -8.28 -7.81 5.38
N HIS A 327 -7.85 -6.64 4.88
CA HIS A 327 -8.77 -5.57 4.49
C HIS A 327 -9.68 -5.98 3.33
N ASP A 328 -9.12 -6.61 2.29
CA ASP A 328 -9.90 -7.08 1.13
C ASP A 328 -10.86 -8.22 1.52
N LEU A 329 -10.52 -9.07 2.49
CA LEU A 329 -11.43 -10.09 3.04
C LEU A 329 -12.63 -9.46 3.76
N TRP A 330 -12.46 -8.37 4.51
CA TRP A 330 -13.60 -7.63 5.06
C TRP A 330 -14.48 -6.99 3.99
N GLN A 331 -13.88 -6.48 2.91
CA GLN A 331 -14.65 -6.00 1.76
C GLN A 331 -15.45 -7.14 1.12
N LEU A 332 -14.86 -8.34 1.01
CA LEU A 332 -15.53 -9.53 0.50
C LEU A 332 -16.69 -9.96 1.40
N GLU A 333 -16.50 -9.97 2.72
CA GLU A 333 -17.58 -10.21 3.68
C GLU A 333 -18.75 -9.25 3.46
N ALA A 334 -18.48 -7.95 3.28
CA ALA A 334 -19.49 -6.94 3.04
C ALA A 334 -20.24 -7.16 1.71
N PHE A 335 -19.52 -7.55 0.65
CA PHE A 335 -20.11 -7.85 -0.66
C PHE A 335 -21.01 -9.08 -0.60
N LEU A 336 -20.53 -10.18 0.02
CA LEU A 336 -21.30 -11.40 0.21
C LEU A 336 -22.58 -11.15 1.02
N ARG A 337 -22.52 -10.30 2.06
CA ARG A 337 -23.74 -9.91 2.79
C ARG A 337 -24.74 -9.16 1.93
N ARG A 338 -24.26 -8.23 1.11
CA ARG A 338 -25.11 -7.44 0.20
C ARG A 338 -25.75 -8.33 -0.88
N GLY A 339 -25.02 -9.34 -1.37
CA GLY A 339 -25.54 -10.37 -2.28
C GLY A 339 -26.40 -11.45 -1.61
N GLY A 340 -26.60 -11.39 -0.28
CA GLY A 340 -27.45 -12.35 0.45
C GLY A 340 -26.75 -13.66 0.86
N HIS A 341 -25.47 -13.85 0.55
CA HIS A 341 -24.66 -15.02 0.89
C HIS A 341 -24.19 -15.00 2.36
N LYS A 342 -25.14 -15.02 3.30
CA LYS A 342 -24.87 -14.83 4.75
C LYS A 342 -23.97 -15.90 5.36
N GLU A 343 -24.13 -17.16 4.97
CA GLU A 343 -23.32 -18.27 5.52
C GLU A 343 -21.87 -18.17 5.07
N GLU A 344 -21.64 -17.85 3.80
CA GLU A 344 -20.30 -17.65 3.27
C GLU A 344 -19.64 -16.41 3.91
N ALA A 345 -20.39 -15.31 4.04
CA ALA A 345 -19.90 -14.12 4.74
C ALA A 345 -19.47 -14.42 6.18
N ALA A 346 -20.17 -15.32 6.89
CA ALA A 346 -19.78 -15.74 8.24
C ALA A 346 -18.46 -16.55 8.24
N LYS A 347 -18.25 -17.42 7.25
CA LYS A 347 -16.98 -18.15 7.08
C LYS A 347 -15.82 -17.20 6.80
N ILE A 348 -16.00 -16.27 5.86
CA ILE A 348 -14.98 -15.26 5.54
C ILE A 348 -14.64 -14.39 6.76
N ARG A 349 -15.65 -14.00 7.54
CA ARG A 349 -15.43 -13.27 8.81
C ARG A 349 -14.51 -14.04 9.75
N MET A 350 -14.82 -15.31 10.04
CA MET A 350 -14.02 -16.12 10.96
C MET A 350 -12.57 -16.26 10.47
N GLU A 351 -12.39 -16.50 9.17
CA GLU A 351 -11.06 -16.60 8.56
C GLU A 351 -10.27 -15.28 8.63
N THR A 352 -10.96 -14.15 8.44
CA THR A 352 -10.35 -12.82 8.54
C THR A 352 -9.80 -12.57 9.94
N TYR A 353 -10.57 -12.90 10.98
CA TYR A 353 -10.12 -12.77 12.38
C TYR A 353 -8.94 -13.71 12.68
N ARG A 354 -9.01 -14.97 12.24
CA ARG A 354 -7.92 -15.94 12.41
C ARG A 354 -6.60 -15.43 11.83
N ARG A 355 -6.61 -14.94 10.58
CA ARG A 355 -5.42 -14.38 9.90
C ARG A 355 -4.91 -13.10 10.54
N LEU A 356 -5.82 -12.28 11.08
CA LEU A 356 -5.46 -11.06 11.77
C LEU A 356 -4.78 -11.36 13.12
N GLU A 357 -5.24 -12.36 13.87
CA GLU A 357 -4.54 -12.83 15.06
C GLU A 357 -3.13 -13.30 14.70
N GLU A 358 -3.00 -14.13 13.67
CA GLU A 358 -1.68 -14.58 13.17
C GLU A 358 -0.77 -13.43 12.77
N TYR A 359 -1.29 -12.41 12.08
CA TYR A 359 -0.51 -11.23 11.71
C TYR A 359 -0.01 -10.46 12.93
N VAL A 360 -0.86 -10.29 13.94
CA VAL A 360 -0.52 -9.53 15.14
C VAL A 360 0.43 -10.30 16.07
N ASP A 361 0.39 -11.64 16.06
CA ASP A 361 1.33 -12.49 16.79
C ASP A 361 2.74 -12.54 16.18
N GLN A 362 2.94 -12.00 14.98
CA GLN A 362 4.27 -11.87 14.36
C GLN A 362 5.13 -10.74 14.96
N VAL A 363 4.67 -10.06 16.02
CA VAL A 363 5.49 -9.04 16.71
C VAL A 363 6.55 -9.74 17.56
N PRO A 364 7.85 -9.48 17.36
CA PRO A 364 8.90 -10.01 18.23
C PRO A 364 8.63 -9.57 19.68
N VAL A 365 8.58 -10.53 20.61
CA VAL A 365 8.31 -10.28 22.03
C VAL A 365 9.50 -9.61 22.73
N ASP A 366 10.67 -9.54 22.08
CA ASP A 366 11.96 -9.24 22.72
C ASP A 366 12.58 -7.86 22.38
N GLU A 367 11.86 -6.94 21.73
CA GLU A 367 12.33 -5.56 21.49
C GLU A 367 11.56 -4.53 22.34
N VAL A 368 11.64 -4.67 23.67
CA VAL A 368 11.13 -3.67 24.64
C VAL A 368 12.25 -3.21 25.56
#